data_AF-A0A3D5HZB3-F1
#
_entry.id   AF-A0A3D5HZB3-F1
#
_cell.length_a   1.000
_cell.length_b   1.000
_cell.length_c   1.000
_cell.angle_alpha   90.00
_cell.angle_beta   90.00
_cell.angle_gamma   90.00
#
_symmetry.space_group_name_H-M   'P 1'
#
loop_
_entity.id
_entity.type
_entity.pdbx_description
1 polymer ?
#
loop_
_entity_poly.entity_id
_entity_poly.type
_entity_poly.pdbx_seq_one_letter_code
_entity_poly.pdbx_strand_id
1 'polypeptide(L)' 'MENKLFWLAFKVGDQIKLSLYRCDTRQQAIHHGLEHVLDRKLIAVFSEDVGLSVPQMLELAPTVPLNGSMPLF' A
#
# COMPACT_ATOMS: atom_id res chain seq x y z
N MET A 1 -12.55 -5.37 17.12
CA MET A 1 -11.64 -4.68 16.19
C MET A 1 -10.97 -5.75 15.35
N GLU A 2 -11.31 -5.81 14.07
CA GLU A 2 -10.70 -6.77 13.14
C GLU A 2 -9.39 -6.14 12.64
N ASN A 3 -8.27 -6.70 13.07
CA ASN A 3 -6.95 -6.30 12.58
C ASN A 3 -6.81 -6.72 11.11
N LYS A 4 -7.27 -5.87 10.19
CA LYS A 4 -7.13 -6.08 8.74
C LYS A 4 -5.68 -5.89 8.32
N LEU A 5 -5.29 -6.65 7.31
CA LEU A 5 -3.93 -6.66 6.80
C LEU A 5 -3.84 -5.80 5.54
N PHE A 6 -2.91 -4.84 5.56
CA PHE A 6 -2.64 -3.91 4.47
C PHE A 6 -1.20 -4.05 4.00
N TRP A 7 -1.02 -4.00 2.68
CA TRP A 7 0.27 -3.96 2.02
C TRP A 7 0.59 -2.54 1.59
N LEU A 8 1.65 -1.98 2.14
CA LEU A 8 2.13 -0.64 1.84
C LEU A 8 3.26 -0.75 0.83
N ALA A 9 3.07 -0.14 -0.35
CA ALA A 9 4.07 -0.09 -1.40
C ALA A 9 4.88 1.19 -1.27
N PHE A 10 6.19 1.04 -1.12
CA PHE A 10 7.15 2.12 -0.99
C PHE A 10 8.10 2.13 -2.19
N LYS A 11 8.31 3.30 -2.78
CA LYS A 11 9.37 3.52 -3.77
C LYS A 11 10.69 3.81 -3.04
N VAL A 12 11.72 3.02 -3.37
CA VAL A 12 13.08 3.13 -2.83
C VAL A 12 14.05 3.13 -4.01
N GLY A 13 14.48 4.32 -4.45
CA GLY A 13 15.17 4.48 -5.73
C GLY A 13 14.28 4.04 -6.89
N ASP A 14 14.77 3.13 -7.72
CA ASP A 14 14.03 2.54 -8.85
C ASP A 14 13.27 1.26 -8.48
N GLN A 15 13.35 0.81 -7.22
CA GLN A 15 12.66 -0.38 -6.76
C GLN A 15 11.39 -0.05 -5.98
N ILE A 16 10.43 -0.98 -6.03
CA ILE A 16 9.24 -0.95 -5.17
C ILE A 16 9.39 -2.03 -4.12
N LYS A 17 9.18 -1.67 -2.85
CA LYS A 17 9.19 -2.59 -1.71
C LYS A 17 7.82 -2.60 -1.06
N LEU A 18 7.34 -3.79 -0.73
CA LEU A 18 6.09 -3.98 -0.01
C LEU A 18 6.38 -4.25 1.47
N SER A 19 5.63 -3.58 2.33
CA SER A 19 5.64 -3.81 3.78
C SER A 19 4.25 -4.14 4.26
N LEU A 20 4.16 -5.13 5.15
CA LEU A 20 2.93 -5.51 5.82
C LEU A 20 2.64 -4.61 7.01
N TYR A 21 1.39 -4.21 7.15
CA TYR A 21 0.91 -3.48 8.32
C TYR A 21 -0.50 -3.93 8.67
N ARG A 22 -0.76 -4.08 9.97
CA ARG A 22 -2.09 -4.44 10.49
C ARG A 22 -2.72 -3.23 11.14
N CYS A 23 -3.92 -2.88 10.69
CA CYS A 23 -4.71 -1.79 11.25
C CYS A 23 -6.19 -1.97 10.89
N ASP A 24 -7.07 -1.13 11.44
CA ASP A 24 -8.51 -1.28 11.20
C ASP A 24 -8.92 -0.69 9.84
N THR A 25 -8.24 0.36 9.37
CA THR A 25 -8.64 1.10 8.17
C THR A 25 -7.50 1.40 7.21
N ARG A 26 -7.83 1.55 5.91
CA ARG A 26 -6.87 1.99 4.89
C ARG A 26 -6.26 3.35 5.22
N GLN A 27 -7.03 4.26 5.83
CA GLN A 27 -6.54 5.58 6.23
C GLN A 27 -5.44 5.47 7.30
N GLN A 28 -5.57 4.57 8.27
CA GLN A 28 -4.53 4.30 9.25
C GLN A 28 -3.26 3.74 8.59
N ALA A 29 -3.40 2.81 7.64
CA ALA A 29 -2.25 2.30 6.88
C ALA A 29 -1.53 3.40 6.08
N ILE A 30 -2.29 4.29 5.43
CA ILE A 30 -1.72 5.43 4.69
C ILE A 30 -1.00 6.38 5.65
N HIS A 31 -1.65 6.77 6.74
CA HIS A 31 -1.08 7.67 7.73
C HIS A 31 0.21 7.09 8.33
N HIS A 32 0.21 5.81 8.69
CA HIS A 32 1.41 5.11 9.14
C HIS A 32 2.53 5.15 8.09
N GLY A 33 2.21 4.84 6.83
CA GLY A 33 3.20 4.85 5.76
C GLY A 33 3.74 6.23 5.38
N LEU A 34 2.98 7.30 5.61
CA LEU A 34 3.40 8.68 5.35
C LEU A 34 4.18 9.29 6.51
N GLU A 35 3.78 9.03 7.76
CA GLU A 35 4.33 9.73 8.93
C GLU A 35 5.43 8.94 9.66
N HIS A 36 5.41 7.61 9.60
CA HIS A 36 6.38 6.77 10.32
C HIS A 36 7.49 6.21 9.41
N VAL A 37 7.33 6.27 8.09
CA VAL A 37 8.33 5.75 7.13
C VAL A 37 8.86 6.91 6.28
N LEU A 38 9.68 7.76 6.90
CA LEU A 38 10.17 9.00 6.28
C LEU A 38 11.25 8.78 5.21
N ASP A 39 11.99 7.66 5.30
CA ASP A 39 13.08 7.34 4.35
C ASP A 39 12.59 6.82 3.00
N ARG A 40 11.28 6.57 2.85
CA ARG A 40 10.72 5.92 1.66
C ARG A 40 9.41 6.59 1.26
N LYS A 41 9.21 6.78 -0.05
CA LYS A 41 7.98 7.37 -0.55
C LYS A 41 6.89 6.31 -0.65
N LEU A 42 5.85 6.41 0.17
CA LEU A 42 4.65 5.60 0.00
C LEU A 42 3.97 5.96 -1.34
N ILE A 43 3.68 4.96 -2.18
CA ILE A 43 3.08 5.15 -3.50
C ILE A 43 1.71 4.47 -3.65
N ALA A 44 1.48 3.34 -2.97
CA ALA A 44 0.20 2.62 -2.99
C ALA A 44 -0.05 1.88 -1.67
N VAL A 45 -1.33 1.58 -1.39
CA VAL A 45 -1.78 0.75 -0.26
C VAL A 45 -2.86 -0.20 -0.74
N PHE A 46 -2.64 -1.50 -0.53
CA PHE A 46 -3.56 -2.58 -0.91
C PHE A 46 -4.15 -3.24 0.34
N SER A 47 -5.46 -3.52 0.33
CA SER A 47 -6.08 -4.38 1.36
C SER A 47 -5.86 -5.85 0.99
N GLU A 48 -5.72 -6.70 2.00
CA GLU A 48 -5.79 -8.16 1.83
C GLU A 48 -7.08 -8.60 1.12
N ASP A 49 -8.18 -7.89 1.33
CA ASP A 49 -9.49 -8.17 0.74
C ASP A 49 -9.50 -8.18 -0.80
N VAL A 50 -8.52 -7.55 -1.45
CA VAL A 50 -8.43 -7.50 -2.93
C VAL A 50 -7.89 -8.82 -3.50
N GLY A 51 -7.31 -9.69 -2.67
CA GLY A 51 -6.84 -11.01 -3.10
C GLY A 51 -5.67 -10.99 -4.10
N LEU A 52 -4.95 -9.87 -4.18
CA LEU A 52 -3.79 -9.74 -5.07
C LEU A 52 -2.59 -10.51 -4.51
N SER A 53 -1.79 -11.09 -5.41
CA SER A 53 -0.48 -11.63 -5.06
C SER A 53 0.57 -10.53 -4.97
N VAL A 54 1.68 -10.80 -4.27
CA VAL A 54 2.81 -9.87 -4.15
C VAL A 54 3.34 -9.37 -5.51
N PRO A 55 3.57 -10.23 -6.53
CA PRO A 55 3.99 -9.77 -7.86
C PRO A 55 3.00 -8.80 -8.50
N GLN A 56 1.70 -9.10 -8.43
CA GLN A 56 0.65 -8.23 -8.97
C GLN A 56 0.60 -6.88 -8.26
N MET A 57 0.77 -6.85 -6.94
CA MET A 57 0.85 -5.59 -6.19
C MET A 57 2.06 -4.75 -6.59
N LEU A 58 3.21 -5.36 -6.88
CA LEU A 58 4.40 -4.65 -7.35
C LEU A 58 4.20 -4.04 -8.74
N GLU A 59 3.52 -4.76 -9.64
CA GLU A 59 3.19 -4.27 -10.99
C GLU A 59 2.16 -3.14 -10.97
N LEU A 60 1.18 -3.19 -10.04
CA LEU A 60 0.12 -2.19 -9.92
C LEU A 60 0.51 -0.97 -9.06
N ALA A 61 1.45 -1.11 -8.13
CA ALA A 61 1.88 -0.02 -7.25
C ALA A 61 2.26 1.30 -7.95
N PRO A 62 2.92 1.33 -9.14
CA PRO A 62 3.21 2.58 -9.83
C PRO A 62 2.00 3.18 -10.57
N THR A 63 0.95 2.40 -10.82
CA THR A 63 -0.24 2.83 -11.58
C THR A 63 -1.42 3.17 -10.69
N VAL A 64 -1.46 2.65 -9.45
CA VAL A 64 -2.53 2.92 -8.49
C VAL A 64 -2.22 4.19 -7.68
N PRO A 65 -3.01 5.26 -7.80
CA PRO A 65 -2.82 6.46 -7.00
C PRO A 65 -3.13 6.20 -5.52
N LEU A 66 -2.27 6.71 -4.62
CA LEU A 66 -2.43 6.63 -3.17
C LEU A 66 -3.82 7.11 -2.68
N ASN A 67 -4.34 8.15 -3.33
CA ASN A 67 -5.60 8.83 -2.97
C ASN A 67 -6.76 8.56 -3.94
N GLY A 68 -6.58 7.72 -4.96
CA GLY A 68 -7.65 7.45 -5.92
C GLY A 68 -8.35 6.13 -5.61
N SER A 69 -9.68 6.17 -5.69
CA SER A 69 -10.50 4.99 -6.01
C SER A 69 -9.82 4.24 -7.15
N MET A 70 -9.63 2.92 -7.03
CA MET A 70 -9.04 2.12 -8.10
C MET A 70 -9.72 2.47 -9.43
N PRO A 71 -8.97 2.70 -10.53
CA PRO A 71 -9.60 2.77 -11.83
C PRO A 71 -10.29 1.43 -12.05
N LEU A 72 -11.62 1.47 -12.17
CA LEU A 72 -12.44 0.36 -12.63
C LEU A 72 -11.97 0.05 -14.06
N PHE A 73 -11.16 -0.99 -14.22
CA PHE A 73 -10.96 -1.65 -15.50
C PHE A 73 -11.88 -2.87 -15.54
#